data_AF-A0A0J0YAH4-F1
#
_entry.id   AF-A0A0J0YAH4-F1
#
_cell.length_a   1.000
_cell.length_b   1.000
_cell.length_c   1.000
_cell.angle_alpha   90.00
_cell.angle_beta   90.00
_cell.angle_gamma   90.00
#
_symmetry.space_group_name_H-M   'P 1'
#
loop_
_entity.id
_entity.type
_entity.pdbx_description
1 polymer ?
#
loop_
_entity_poly.entity_id
_entity_poly.type
_entity_poly.pdbx_seq_one_letter_code
_entity_poly.pdbx_strand_id
1 'polypeptide(L)'
;MIKLSLKERREQFLFFCALFVFAVGLLSFGIFYTSNSRYEISKQELEVKISENQAFEEMVKETMPAIDSSYKQIIRFDPNVQAVFLRSDIQNQLNSIKAAYERKAADSRYKTFIQTSQLYDILFYDKQELKGNLRDVEGLKRSLDDCVISRRQLQQTISTQK
;
A
#
# COMPACT_ATOMS: atom_id res chain seq x y z
N MET A 1 46.18 31.22 56.73
CA MET A 1 44.72 30.98 56.63
C MET A 1 44.05 32.33 56.81
N ILE A 2 43.72 33.01 55.72
CA ILE A 2 43.18 34.39 55.78
C ILE A 2 41.77 34.30 56.36
N LYS A 3 41.56 34.81 57.58
CA LYS A 3 40.24 34.91 58.20
C LYS A 3 39.56 36.16 57.64
N LEU A 4 38.89 36.01 56.50
CA LEU A 4 38.07 37.10 55.95
C LEU A 4 36.87 37.37 56.86
N SER A 5 36.53 38.65 56.99
CA SER A 5 35.36 39.10 57.73
C SER A 5 34.08 38.56 57.07
N LEU A 6 33.03 38.29 57.86
CA LEU A 6 31.74 37.79 57.36
C LEU A 6 31.15 38.68 56.24
N LYS A 7 31.45 39.98 56.29
CA LYS A 7 31.02 40.95 55.27
C LYS A 7 31.75 40.75 53.94
N GLU A 8 33.07 40.61 53.96
CA GLU A 8 33.90 40.40 52.77
C GLU A 8 33.59 39.06 52.09
N ARG A 9 33.35 38.01 52.89
CA ARG A 9 32.92 36.70 52.38
C ARG A 9 31.55 36.77 51.70
N ARG A 10 30.63 37.59 52.20
CA ARG A 10 29.30 37.80 51.60
C ARG A 10 29.41 38.57 50.27
N GLU A 11 30.24 39.59 50.21
CA GLU A 11 30.48 40.35 48.97
C GLU A 11 31.15 39.50 47.89
N GLN A 12 32.14 38.68 48.25
CA GLN A 12 32.74 37.70 47.34
C GLN A 12 31.73 36.66 46.86
N PHE A 13 30.88 36.14 47.76
CA PHE A 13 29.84 35.18 47.39
C PHE A 13 28.82 35.79 46.40
N LEU A 14 28.36 37.02 46.65
CA LEU A 14 27.45 37.73 45.74
C LEU A 14 28.10 37.98 44.38
N PHE A 15 29.38 38.34 44.36
CA PHE A 15 30.12 38.52 43.11
C PHE A 15 30.23 37.22 42.30
N PHE A 16 30.55 36.10 42.95
CA PHE A 16 30.60 34.80 42.27
C PHE A 16 29.22 34.33 41.80
N CYS A 17 28.15 34.58 42.57
CA CYS A 17 26.79 34.30 42.14
C CYS A 17 26.40 35.12 40.90
N ALA A 18 26.73 36.42 40.88
CA ALA A 18 26.47 37.27 39.73
C ALA A 18 27.23 36.80 38.47
N LEU A 19 28.52 36.46 38.62
CA LEU A 19 29.33 35.90 37.54
C LEU A 19 28.78 34.57 37.02
N PHE A 20 28.31 33.71 37.92
CA PHE A 20 27.72 32.42 37.56
C PHE A 20 26.43 32.60 36.74
N VAL A 21 25.51 33.45 37.20
CA VAL A 21 24.26 33.74 36.49
C VAL A 21 24.55 34.35 35.12
N PHE A 22 25.53 35.26 35.04
CA PHE A 22 25.95 35.86 33.78
C PHE A 22 26.55 34.83 32.80
N ALA A 23 27.44 33.97 33.28
CA ALA A 23 28.05 32.92 32.46
C ALA A 23 27.03 31.89 31.98
N VAL A 24 26.13 31.42 32.85
CA VAL A 24 25.04 30.51 32.48
C VAL A 24 24.10 31.19 31.50
N GLY A 25 23.75 32.46 31.71
CA GLY A 25 22.92 33.23 30.79
C GLY A 25 23.52 33.34 29.38
N LEU A 26 24.82 33.64 29.28
CA LEU A 26 25.51 33.69 27.99
C LEU A 26 25.60 32.33 27.30
N LEU A 27 25.87 31.25 28.05
CA LEU A 27 25.94 29.90 27.50
C LEU A 27 24.56 29.41 27.04
N SER A 28 23.51 29.62 27.84
CA SER A 28 22.14 29.32 27.45
C SER A 28 21.71 30.14 26.24
N PHE A 29 22.01 31.44 26.20
CA PHE A 29 21.75 32.27 25.03
C PHE A 29 22.49 31.76 23.80
N GLY A 30 23.78 31.39 23.93
CA GLY A 30 24.56 30.81 22.84
C GLY A 30 23.94 29.52 22.30
N ILE A 31 23.52 28.59 23.17
CA ILE A 31 22.90 27.33 22.77
C ILE A 31 21.55 27.56 22.08
N PHE A 32 20.67 28.43 22.63
CA PHE A 32 19.33 28.64 22.10
C PHE A 32 19.27 29.60 20.90
N TYR A 33 20.20 30.56 20.80
CA TYR A 33 20.31 31.49 19.69
C TYR A 33 20.98 30.86 18.46
N THR A 34 21.92 29.93 18.67
CA THR A 34 22.54 29.16 17.57
C THR A 34 21.76 27.91 17.20
N SER A 35 20.80 27.48 18.03
CA SER A 35 19.85 26.42 17.66
C SER A 35 18.73 26.93 16.75
N ASN A 36 19.07 27.68 15.69
CA ASN A 36 18.22 27.63 14.50
C ASN A 36 18.09 26.16 14.14
N SER A 37 16.84 25.69 14.10
CA SER A 37 16.52 24.27 13.97
C SER A 37 17.36 23.68 12.85
N ARG A 38 18.05 22.58 13.14
CA ARG A 38 18.93 21.87 12.19
C ARG A 38 18.20 21.41 10.91
N TYR A 39 16.88 21.63 10.86
CA TYR A 39 15.98 21.46 9.73
C TYR A 39 15.00 22.65 9.65
N GLU A 40 15.48 23.84 9.29
CA GLU A 40 14.57 24.86 8.73
C GLU A 40 14.14 24.36 7.34
N ILE A 41 13.08 23.54 7.29
CA ILE A 41 12.38 23.31 6.03
C ILE A 41 11.92 24.70 5.59
N SER A 42 12.49 25.19 4.48
CA SER A 42 12.08 26.47 3.91
C SER A 42 10.56 26.45 3.73
N LYS A 43 9.88 27.56 4.02
CA LYS A 43 8.42 27.68 3.77
C LYS A 43 8.05 27.22 2.37
N GLN A 44 8.95 27.45 1.40
CA GLN A 44 8.82 26.99 0.03
C GLN A 44 8.91 25.46 -0.12
N GLU A 45 9.81 24.78 0.58
CA GLU A 45 9.90 23.31 0.54
C GLU A 45 8.68 22.67 1.21
N LEU A 46 8.17 23.29 2.27
CA LEU A 46 6.94 22.86 2.92
C LEU A 46 5.73 23.03 1.98
N GLU A 47 5.63 24.16 1.30
CA GLU A 47 4.56 24.43 0.33
C GLU A 47 4.58 23.43 -0.83
N VAL A 48 5.76 23.10 -1.36
CA VAL A 48 5.92 22.04 -2.37
C VAL A 48 5.43 20.71 -1.84
N LYS A 49 5.86 20.27 -0.65
CA LYS A 49 5.41 18.99 -0.06
C LYS A 49 3.90 18.94 0.16
N ILE A 50 3.29 20.05 0.59
CA ILE A 50 1.84 20.13 0.77
C ILE A 50 1.13 19.98 -0.58
N SER A 51 1.58 20.70 -1.60
CA SER A 51 1.06 20.59 -2.98
C SER A 51 1.18 19.18 -3.53
N GLU A 52 2.33 18.52 -3.33
CA GLU A 52 2.54 17.15 -3.76
C GLU A 52 1.68 16.12 -3.01
N ASN A 53 1.35 16.37 -1.74
CA ASN A 53 0.43 15.54 -0.98
C ASN A 53 -1.01 15.72 -1.46
N GLN A 54 -1.44 16.95 -1.69
CA GLN A 54 -2.77 17.26 -2.22
C GLN A 54 -2.98 16.62 -3.60
N ALA A 55 -2.02 16.74 -4.50
CA ALA A 55 -2.08 16.11 -5.81
C ALA A 55 -2.20 14.58 -5.73
N PHE A 56 -1.51 13.95 -4.77
CA PHE A 56 -1.64 12.51 -4.54
C PHE A 56 -3.03 12.14 -3.98
N GLU A 57 -3.54 12.89 -3.01
CA GLU A 57 -4.89 12.67 -2.46
C GLU A 57 -5.99 12.81 -3.52
N GLU A 58 -5.87 13.81 -4.39
CA GLU A 58 -6.78 14.00 -5.53
C GLU A 58 -6.71 12.82 -6.50
N MET A 59 -5.50 12.35 -6.83
CA MET A 59 -5.30 11.17 -7.67
C MET A 59 -5.91 9.91 -7.08
N VAL A 60 -5.75 9.70 -5.76
CA VAL A 60 -6.39 8.58 -5.06
C VAL A 60 -7.90 8.69 -5.16
N LYS A 61 -8.47 9.88 -4.94
CA LYS A 61 -9.91 10.11 -5.03
C LYS A 61 -10.46 9.90 -6.43
N GLU A 62 -9.74 10.32 -7.46
CA GLU A 62 -10.10 10.12 -8.87
C GLU A 62 -10.05 8.64 -9.27
N THR A 63 -9.05 7.90 -8.79
CA THR A 63 -8.80 6.51 -9.20
C THR A 63 -9.62 5.49 -8.39
N MET A 64 -10.04 5.84 -7.16
CA MET A 64 -10.77 4.94 -6.26
C MET A 64 -12.02 4.28 -6.89
N PRO A 65 -12.89 5.01 -7.63
CA PRO A 65 -14.05 4.39 -8.26
C PRO A 65 -13.69 3.30 -9.26
N ALA A 66 -12.61 3.47 -10.02
CA ALA A 66 -12.11 2.48 -10.97
C ALA A 66 -11.56 1.24 -10.26
N ILE A 67 -10.88 1.41 -9.13
CA ILE A 67 -10.40 0.32 -8.28
C ILE A 67 -11.61 -0.49 -7.76
N ASP A 68 -12.58 0.18 -7.15
CA ASP A 68 -13.77 -0.48 -6.58
C ASP A 68 -14.62 -1.17 -7.65
N SER A 69 -14.79 -0.54 -8.82
CA SER A 69 -15.54 -1.12 -9.93
C SER A 69 -14.83 -2.34 -10.49
N SER A 70 -13.50 -2.26 -10.70
CA SER A 70 -12.69 -3.37 -11.22
C SER A 70 -12.81 -4.58 -10.32
N TYR A 71 -12.64 -4.39 -9.01
CA TYR A 71 -12.78 -5.47 -8.04
C TYR A 71 -14.16 -6.12 -8.11
N LYS A 72 -15.24 -5.33 -8.09
CA LYS A 72 -16.61 -5.86 -8.19
C LYS A 72 -16.86 -6.62 -9.48
N GLN A 73 -16.33 -6.14 -10.61
CA GLN A 73 -16.44 -6.82 -11.89
C GLN A 73 -15.69 -8.15 -11.89
N ILE A 74 -14.44 -8.18 -11.40
CA ILE A 74 -13.66 -9.40 -11.28
C ILE A 74 -14.37 -10.42 -10.37
N ILE A 75 -14.89 -10.01 -9.22
CA ILE A 75 -15.60 -10.90 -8.29
C ILE A 75 -16.94 -11.40 -8.85
N ARG A 76 -17.61 -10.65 -9.73
CA ARG A 76 -18.85 -11.09 -10.40
C ARG A 76 -18.61 -11.81 -11.72
N PHE A 77 -17.40 -11.78 -12.24
CA PHE A 77 -17.06 -12.40 -13.52
C PHE A 77 -17.34 -13.91 -13.49
N ASP A 78 -18.08 -14.39 -14.50
CA ASP A 78 -18.30 -15.81 -14.75
C ASP A 78 -17.80 -16.14 -16.16
N PRO A 79 -16.71 -16.93 -16.30
CA PRO A 79 -16.16 -17.27 -17.61
C PRO A 79 -17.08 -18.17 -18.45
N ASN A 80 -18.11 -18.78 -17.85
CA ASN A 80 -19.07 -19.60 -18.59
C ASN A 80 -20.08 -18.75 -19.36
N VAL A 81 -20.26 -17.49 -18.95
CA VAL A 81 -21.08 -16.53 -19.69
C VAL A 81 -20.18 -15.95 -20.79
N GLN A 82 -20.48 -16.29 -22.06
CA GLN A 82 -19.75 -15.80 -23.24
C GLN A 82 -19.92 -14.28 -23.42
N ALA A 83 -19.23 -13.51 -22.59
CA ALA A 83 -19.16 -12.07 -22.71
C ALA A 83 -17.69 -11.69 -22.86
N VAL A 84 -17.16 -11.90 -24.07
CA VAL A 84 -15.83 -11.41 -24.48
C VAL A 84 -15.66 -9.92 -24.14
N PHE A 85 -16.76 -9.16 -24.19
CA PHE A 85 -16.85 -7.76 -23.79
C PHE A 85 -16.44 -7.53 -22.31
N LEU A 86 -16.87 -8.37 -21.36
CA LEU A 86 -16.54 -8.21 -19.94
C LEU A 86 -15.03 -8.35 -19.68
N ARG A 87 -14.34 -9.21 -20.43
CA ARG A 87 -12.88 -9.36 -20.32
C ARG A 87 -12.17 -8.10 -20.78
N SER A 88 -12.57 -7.56 -21.93
CA SER A 88 -12.00 -6.32 -22.45
C SER A 88 -12.25 -5.14 -21.51
N ASP A 89 -13.44 -5.07 -20.92
CA ASP A 89 -13.79 -4.01 -19.96
C ASP A 89 -12.93 -4.06 -18.70
N ILE A 90 -12.76 -5.24 -18.11
CA ILE A 90 -11.87 -5.42 -16.95
C ILE A 90 -10.45 -4.98 -17.32
N GLN A 91 -9.91 -5.43 -18.47
CA GLN A 91 -8.57 -5.04 -18.90
C GLN A 91 -8.42 -3.52 -19.08
N ASN A 92 -9.44 -2.87 -19.65
CA ASN A 92 -9.45 -1.43 -19.83
C ASN A 92 -9.45 -0.68 -18.49
N GLN A 93 -10.21 -1.17 -17.49
CA GLN A 93 -10.18 -0.58 -16.15
C GLN A 93 -8.82 -0.79 -15.47
N LEU A 94 -8.22 -1.98 -15.59
CA LEU A 94 -6.87 -2.24 -15.06
C LEU A 94 -5.81 -1.32 -15.69
N ASN A 95 -5.92 -1.05 -16.99
CA ASN A 95 -5.06 -0.09 -17.69
C ASN A 95 -5.29 1.34 -17.22
N SER A 96 -6.54 1.72 -16.92
CA SER A 96 -6.86 3.04 -16.34
C SER A 96 -6.24 3.22 -14.95
N ILE A 97 -6.29 2.19 -14.09
CA ILE A 97 -5.62 2.20 -12.79
C ILE A 97 -4.10 2.30 -12.98
N LYS A 98 -3.53 1.56 -13.93
CA LYS A 98 -2.09 1.65 -14.24
C LYS A 98 -1.69 3.04 -14.75
N ALA A 99 -2.52 3.69 -15.56
CA ALA A 99 -2.26 5.03 -16.06
C ALA A 99 -2.17 6.07 -14.93
N ALA A 100 -2.84 5.85 -13.78
CA ALA A 100 -2.69 6.70 -12.61
C ALA A 100 -1.25 6.70 -12.07
N TYR A 101 -0.54 5.57 -12.11
CA TYR A 101 0.89 5.49 -11.77
C TYR A 101 1.76 6.29 -12.75
N GLU A 102 1.48 6.20 -14.05
CA GLU A 102 2.29 6.84 -15.10
C GLU A 102 2.29 8.37 -15.02
N ARG A 103 1.24 8.98 -14.43
CA ARG A 103 1.16 10.43 -14.21
C ARG A 103 2.29 10.98 -13.33
N LYS A 104 2.78 10.20 -12.35
CA LYS A 104 3.89 10.61 -11.46
C LYS A 104 4.73 9.42 -10.98
N ALA A 105 5.26 8.64 -11.92
CA ALA A 105 6.00 7.40 -11.63
C ALA A 105 7.25 7.57 -10.75
N ALA A 106 7.83 8.77 -10.69
CA ALA A 106 8.97 9.08 -9.81
C ALA A 106 8.59 9.09 -8.32
N ASP A 107 7.32 9.37 -8.00
CA ASP A 107 6.81 9.36 -6.64
C ASP A 107 6.51 7.93 -6.19
N SER A 108 7.21 7.49 -5.15
CA SER A 108 7.05 6.13 -4.60
C SER A 108 5.62 5.78 -4.19
N ARG A 109 4.80 6.76 -3.81
CA ARG A 109 3.40 6.55 -3.39
C ARG A 109 2.52 6.08 -4.54
N TYR A 110 2.81 6.55 -5.76
CA TYR A 110 2.06 6.18 -6.96
C TYR A 110 2.27 4.71 -7.33
N LYS A 111 3.30 4.04 -6.79
CA LYS A 111 3.51 2.59 -6.96
C LYS A 111 2.31 1.76 -6.51
N THR A 112 1.50 2.26 -5.58
CA THR A 112 0.28 1.56 -5.16
C THR A 112 -0.65 1.30 -6.34
N PHE A 113 -0.76 2.21 -7.31
CA PHE A 113 -1.69 2.05 -8.43
C PHE A 113 -1.25 0.92 -9.37
N ILE A 114 0.04 0.84 -9.71
CA ILE A 114 0.55 -0.25 -10.55
C ILE A 114 0.49 -1.60 -9.81
N GLN A 115 0.76 -1.63 -8.50
CA GLN A 115 0.62 -2.83 -7.69
C GLN A 115 -0.84 -3.29 -7.59
N THR A 116 -1.79 -2.38 -7.42
CA THR A 116 -3.23 -2.70 -7.45
C THR A 116 -3.65 -3.26 -8.80
N SER A 117 -3.22 -2.64 -9.91
CA SER A 117 -3.50 -3.13 -11.27
C SER A 117 -2.97 -4.56 -11.47
N GLN A 118 -1.71 -4.83 -11.07
CA GLN A 118 -1.10 -6.15 -11.15
C GLN A 118 -1.81 -7.19 -10.26
N LEU A 119 -2.15 -6.83 -9.02
CA LEU A 119 -2.86 -7.73 -8.11
C LEU A 119 -4.22 -8.13 -8.68
N TYR A 120 -4.94 -7.17 -9.27
CA TYR A 120 -6.25 -7.43 -9.86
C TYR A 120 -6.16 -8.21 -11.17
N ASP A 121 -5.11 -8.00 -11.96
CA ASP A 121 -4.81 -8.81 -13.15
C ASP A 121 -4.61 -10.28 -12.75
N ILE A 122 -3.75 -10.54 -11.75
CA ILE A 122 -3.53 -11.89 -11.19
C ILE A 122 -4.84 -12.49 -10.69
N LEU A 123 -5.60 -11.75 -9.87
CA LEU A 123 -6.90 -12.21 -9.35
C LEU A 123 -7.87 -12.59 -10.47
N PHE A 124 -7.88 -11.82 -11.57
CA PHE A 124 -8.74 -12.07 -12.71
C PHE A 124 -8.35 -13.34 -13.47
N TYR A 125 -7.05 -13.59 -13.65
CA TYR A 125 -6.55 -14.83 -14.27
C TYR A 125 -6.77 -16.05 -13.38
N ASP A 126 -6.44 -15.96 -12.09
CA ASP A 126 -6.64 -17.04 -11.12
C ASP A 126 -8.10 -17.49 -11.08
N LYS A 127 -9.03 -16.54 -11.15
CA LYS A 127 -10.46 -16.84 -11.15
C LYS A 127 -10.91 -17.55 -12.43
N GLN A 128 -10.36 -17.18 -13.58
CA GLN A 128 -10.62 -17.88 -14.84
C GLN A 128 -10.11 -19.32 -14.78
N GLU A 129 -8.88 -19.49 -14.31
CA GLU A 129 -8.25 -20.80 -14.17
C GLU A 129 -9.01 -21.69 -13.18
N LEU A 130 -9.35 -21.18 -11.99
CA LEU A 130 -10.12 -21.91 -11.00
C LEU A 130 -11.45 -22.42 -11.55
N LYS A 131 -12.17 -21.59 -12.31
CA LYS A 131 -13.44 -21.98 -12.93
C LYS A 131 -13.24 -23.02 -14.03
N GLY A 132 -12.18 -22.91 -14.83
CA GLY A 132 -11.78 -23.93 -15.80
C GLY A 132 -11.51 -25.27 -15.13
N ASN A 133 -10.67 -25.27 -14.09
CA ASN A 133 -10.30 -26.46 -13.32
C ASN A 133 -11.53 -27.13 -12.70
N LEU A 134 -12.46 -26.35 -12.12
CA LEU A 134 -13.71 -26.90 -11.56
C LEU A 134 -14.58 -27.58 -12.63
N ARG A 135 -14.66 -26.99 -13.83
CA ARG A 135 -15.41 -27.58 -14.95
C ARG A 135 -14.76 -28.86 -15.43
N ASP A 136 -13.44 -28.89 -15.53
CA ASP A 136 -12.70 -30.07 -15.97
C ASP A 136 -12.84 -31.21 -14.96
N VAL A 137 -12.78 -30.90 -13.65
CA VAL A 137 -13.08 -31.87 -12.58
C VAL A 137 -14.48 -32.45 -12.72
N GLU A 138 -15.49 -31.62 -12.99
CA GLU A 138 -16.86 -32.08 -13.20
C GLU A 138 -16.99 -32.97 -14.46
N GLY A 139 -16.32 -32.60 -15.55
CA GLY A 139 -16.28 -33.39 -16.79
C GLY A 139 -15.59 -34.74 -16.62
N LEU A 140 -14.47 -34.79 -15.88
CA LEU A 140 -13.76 -36.01 -15.54
C LEU A 140 -14.61 -36.93 -14.67
N LYS A 141 -15.35 -36.36 -13.71
CA LYS A 141 -16.28 -37.12 -12.86
C LYS A 141 -17.37 -37.80 -13.69
N ARG A 142 -17.99 -37.07 -14.63
CA ARG A 142 -19.01 -37.64 -15.53
C ARG A 142 -18.43 -38.75 -16.42
N SER A 143 -17.27 -38.51 -17.01
CA SER A 143 -16.57 -39.52 -17.82
C SER A 143 -16.26 -40.80 -17.04
N LEU A 144 -15.88 -40.65 -15.76
CA LEU A 144 -15.64 -41.79 -14.87
C LEU A 144 -16.93 -42.56 -14.57
N ASP A 145 -18.02 -41.84 -14.27
CA ASP A 145 -19.33 -42.45 -13.99
C ASP A 145 -19.84 -43.24 -15.21
N ASP A 146 -19.73 -42.67 -16.41
CA ASP A 146 -20.10 -43.33 -17.67
C ASP A 146 -19.26 -44.59 -17.93
N CYS A 147 -17.95 -44.53 -17.68
CA CYS A 147 -17.04 -45.68 -17.78
C CYS A 147 -17.43 -46.79 -16.80
N VAL A 148 -17.76 -46.45 -15.55
CA VAL A 148 -18.19 -47.41 -14.53
C VAL A 148 -19.51 -48.09 -14.93
N ILE A 149 -20.47 -47.33 -15.45
CA ILE A 149 -21.77 -47.85 -15.93
C ILE A 149 -21.55 -48.79 -17.12
N SER A 150 -20.81 -48.35 -18.14
CA SER A 150 -20.51 -49.15 -19.34
C SER A 150 -19.81 -50.47 -18.98
N ARG A 151 -18.83 -50.43 -18.07
CA ARG A 151 -18.17 -51.63 -17.56
C ARG A 151 -19.14 -52.60 -16.89
N ARG A 152 -20.07 -52.10 -16.05
CA ARG A 152 -21.09 -52.94 -15.39
C ARG A 152 -22.02 -53.60 -16.41
N GLN A 153 -22.47 -52.86 -17.42
CA GLN A 153 -23.30 -53.39 -18.49
C GLN A 153 -22.58 -54.50 -19.28
N LEU A 154 -21.30 -54.27 -19.64
CA LEU A 154 -20.48 -55.29 -20.32
C LEU A 154 -20.33 -56.58 -19.48
N GLN A 155 -20.09 -56.45 -18.17
CA GLN A 155 -20.00 -57.61 -17.27
C GLN A 155 -21.31 -58.39 -17.20
N GLN A 156 -22.45 -57.70 -17.15
CA GLN A 156 -23.77 -58.34 -17.17
C GLN A 156 -23.98 -59.11 -18.48
N THR A 157 -23.72 -58.50 -19.63
CA THR A 157 -23.87 -59.15 -20.95
C THR A 157 -22.98 -60.38 -21.10
N ILE A 158 -21.73 -60.34 -20.61
CA ILE A 158 -20.84 -61.51 -20.64
C ILE A 158 -21.36 -62.63 -19.71
N SER A 159 -21.92 -62.27 -18.56
CA SER A 159 -22.44 -63.27 -17.61
C SER A 159 -23.71 -63.97 -18.08
N THR A 160 -24.58 -63.31 -18.85
CA THR A 160 -25.79 -63.92 -19.43
C THR A 160 -25.53 -64.73 -20.69
N GLN A 161 -24.34 -64.60 -21.31
CA GLN A 161 -23.93 -65.41 -22.47
C GLN A 161 -23.22 -66.72 -22.09
N LYS A 162 -22.97 -66.97 -20.80
CA LYS A 162 -22.50 -68.26 -20.26
C LYS A 162 -23.67 -69.07 -19.74
#